data_AF-A0A962DZ18-F1
#
_entry.id   AF-A0A962DZ18-F1
#
_cell.length_a   1.000
_cell.length_b   1.000
_cell.length_c   1.000
_cell.angle_alpha   90.00
_cell.angle_beta   90.00
_cell.angle_gamma   90.00
#
_symmetry.space_group_name_H-M   'P 1'
#
loop_
_entity.id
_entity.type
_entity.pdbx_description
1 polymer ?
#
loop_
_entity_poly.entity_id
_entity_poly.type
_entity_poly.pdbx_seq_one_letter_code
_entity_poly.pdbx_strand_id
1 'polypeptide(L)'
;MSANAALASAQLEAVLAHDSTARAVAIRMEAAAGLPSMLNSRGRQFHVRWCESRLAMREALCDLDAGPEADGMLLITPLADHQLPADIAARLTKARVFQAKDWEILRPMFGATSVDARLSKYDWMAQSLIEAAAAGPFPTLTGRFLDLDSAWREFLQRSLGLQSARPDGVELFRWTMEPLSQQRLMQLAPAVRKDVLDWFEHECGEIGVLVASSIRANGGSDAVALAIACGVIFGQDPSGQSERAHAAIRLERYLSDRHVSAEEGRRWAMEARRMLQLGTPAEHQSALDRADALLTELKVAEFAYLSDVTPRGLEQRMENFAEALVVHLKLPSSASCGAVEDAANEVLQHGMAQQRPLRTEQLQMARRLARWLVVASPDNGDYRELVEWQSEQGAFVDWARFRLLGGDDLKVLTDA
;
A
#
# COMPACT_ATOMS: atom_id res chain seq x y z
N MET A 1 13.29 30.87 -17.49
CA MET A 1 12.77 31.83 -16.48
C MET A 1 12.87 31.13 -15.14
N SER A 2 13.43 31.75 -14.09
CA SER A 2 13.50 31.10 -12.77
C SER A 2 12.08 30.95 -12.18
N ALA A 3 11.86 29.97 -11.30
CA ALA A 3 10.56 29.77 -10.65
C ALA A 3 10.12 31.05 -9.90
N ASN A 4 11.07 31.71 -9.23
CA ASN A 4 10.85 32.98 -8.52
C ASN A 4 10.45 34.14 -9.45
N ALA A 5 11.07 34.24 -10.63
CA ALA A 5 10.72 35.26 -11.62
C ALA A 5 9.31 35.04 -12.20
N ALA A 6 8.96 33.79 -12.50
CA ALA A 6 7.62 33.44 -12.99
C ALA A 6 6.56 33.73 -11.92
N LEU A 7 6.84 33.41 -10.65
CA LEU A 7 5.98 33.69 -9.51
C LEU A 7 5.73 35.20 -9.34
N ALA A 8 6.81 35.99 -9.29
CA ALA A 8 6.73 37.44 -9.15
C ALA A 8 5.91 38.07 -10.28
N SER A 9 6.12 37.62 -11.52
CA SER A 9 5.35 38.07 -12.68
C SER A 9 3.87 37.68 -12.62
N ALA A 10 3.55 36.44 -12.20
CA ALA A 10 2.17 35.96 -12.12
C ALA A 10 1.38 36.68 -11.03
N GLN A 11 1.98 36.90 -9.86
CA GLN A 11 1.37 37.68 -8.77
C GLN A 11 1.14 39.13 -9.17
N LEU A 12 2.13 39.76 -9.81
CA LEU A 12 1.99 41.13 -10.31
C LEU A 12 0.82 41.24 -11.30
N GLU A 13 0.72 40.33 -12.27
CA GLU A 13 -0.42 40.29 -13.21
C GLU A 13 -1.76 40.05 -12.50
N ALA A 14 -1.81 39.18 -11.49
CA ALA A 14 -3.02 38.91 -10.72
C ALA A 14 -3.51 40.13 -9.93
N VAL A 15 -2.58 40.88 -9.33
CA VAL A 15 -2.89 42.14 -8.64
C VAL A 15 -3.38 43.17 -9.65
N LEU A 16 -2.67 43.36 -10.76
CA LEU A 16 -3.03 44.33 -11.80
C LEU A 16 -4.34 43.99 -12.51
N ALA A 17 -4.74 42.72 -12.54
CA ALA A 17 -6.06 42.30 -13.03
C ALA A 17 -7.22 42.83 -12.19
N HIS A 18 -7.02 42.94 -10.87
CA HIS A 18 -8.04 43.45 -9.95
C HIS A 18 -7.90 44.95 -9.72
N ASP A 19 -6.68 45.48 -9.78
CA ASP A 19 -6.37 46.90 -9.62
C ASP A 19 -5.33 47.32 -10.66
N SER A 20 -5.80 47.78 -11.82
CA SER A 20 -4.94 48.23 -12.92
C SER A 20 -4.10 49.46 -12.59
N THR A 21 -4.47 50.20 -11.54
CA THR A 21 -3.81 51.44 -11.12
C THR A 21 -2.72 51.23 -10.07
N ALA A 22 -2.55 49.99 -9.58
CA ALA A 22 -1.53 49.63 -8.60
C ALA A 22 -0.13 50.14 -9.03
N ARG A 23 0.54 50.88 -8.15
CA ARG A 23 1.91 51.40 -8.34
C ARG A 23 2.94 50.68 -7.47
N ALA A 24 2.63 50.46 -6.19
CA ALA A 24 3.48 49.70 -5.28
C ALA A 24 2.82 48.37 -4.92
N VAL A 25 3.43 47.26 -5.31
CA VAL A 25 2.96 45.91 -4.98
C VAL A 25 4.05 45.24 -4.16
N ALA A 26 3.72 44.71 -2.98
CA ALA A 26 4.64 43.92 -2.19
C ALA A 26 4.29 42.44 -2.31
N ILE A 27 5.27 41.58 -2.57
CA ILE A 27 5.13 40.12 -2.57
C ILE A 27 6.01 39.51 -1.48
N ARG A 28 5.45 38.55 -0.74
CA ARG A 28 6.20 37.82 0.28
C ARG A 28 6.98 36.68 -0.35
N MET A 29 8.31 36.66 -0.18
CA MET A 29 9.20 35.57 -0.58
C MET A 29 10.38 35.47 0.39
N GLU A 30 10.84 34.24 0.67
CA GLU A 30 11.95 33.99 1.59
C GLU A 30 13.34 34.22 0.96
N ALA A 31 13.44 34.25 -0.38
CA ALA A 31 14.71 34.44 -1.10
C ALA A 31 14.58 35.28 -2.37
N ALA A 32 15.63 36.03 -2.68
CA ALA A 32 15.72 36.90 -3.87
C ALA A 32 16.26 36.21 -5.13
N ALA A 33 16.76 34.97 -5.00
CA ALA A 33 17.54 34.32 -6.04
C ALA A 33 16.74 34.17 -7.35
N GLY A 34 17.33 34.62 -8.46
CA GLY A 34 16.75 34.46 -9.80
C GLY A 34 15.66 35.47 -10.17
N LEU A 35 15.40 36.50 -9.37
CA LEU A 35 14.48 37.58 -9.73
C LEU A 35 15.11 38.52 -10.79
N PRO A 36 14.36 38.98 -11.80
CA PRO A 36 14.83 40.01 -12.72
C PRO A 36 14.88 41.37 -12.02
N SER A 37 15.65 42.32 -12.55
CA SER A 37 15.69 43.70 -12.04
C SER A 37 14.45 44.52 -12.43
N MET A 38 13.72 44.07 -13.45
CA MET A 38 12.55 44.76 -14.01
C MET A 38 11.57 43.75 -14.61
N LEU A 39 10.27 44.04 -14.49
CA LEU A 39 9.18 43.30 -15.11
C LEU A 39 8.32 44.24 -15.94
N ASN A 40 7.90 43.78 -17.13
CA ASN A 40 6.94 44.50 -17.95
C ASN A 40 5.58 43.83 -17.80
N SER A 41 4.58 44.59 -17.37
CA SER A 41 3.21 44.10 -17.19
C SER A 41 2.23 45.16 -17.67
N ARG A 42 1.28 44.77 -18.54
CA ARG A 42 0.25 45.66 -19.11
C ARG A 42 0.79 46.97 -19.71
N GLY A 43 1.97 46.92 -20.35
CA GLY A 43 2.61 48.08 -20.96
C GLY A 43 3.28 49.05 -19.97
N ARG A 44 3.38 48.69 -18.68
CA ARG A 44 4.07 49.46 -17.63
C ARG A 44 5.32 48.73 -17.16
N GLN A 45 6.34 49.48 -16.78
CA GLN A 45 7.58 48.93 -16.20
C GLN A 45 7.46 48.90 -14.67
N PHE A 46 7.81 47.75 -14.09
CA PHE A 46 7.88 47.56 -12.64
C PHE A 46 9.32 47.24 -12.24
N HIS A 47 9.91 48.10 -11.41
CA HIS A 47 11.20 47.82 -10.81
C HIS A 47 11.05 46.76 -9.72
N VAL A 48 11.82 45.68 -9.81
CA VAL A 48 11.81 44.64 -8.79
C VAL A 48 12.90 44.95 -7.77
N ARG A 49 12.51 45.02 -6.49
CA ARG A 49 13.42 45.34 -5.38
C ARG A 49 13.29 44.29 -4.30
N TRP A 50 14.41 43.67 -3.94
CA TRP A 50 14.48 42.84 -2.74
C TRP A 50 14.62 43.74 -1.51
N CYS A 51 13.68 43.60 -0.57
CA CYS A 51 13.56 44.39 0.64
C CYS A 51 13.60 43.45 1.85
N GLU A 52 14.81 43.16 2.34
CA GLU A 52 15.03 42.32 3.52
C GLU A 52 14.58 42.95 4.84
N SER A 53 14.33 44.27 4.84
CA SER A 53 13.97 45.02 6.04
C SER A 53 12.95 46.11 5.77
N ARG A 54 12.34 46.60 6.86
CA ARG A 54 11.41 47.75 6.84
C ARG A 54 12.08 49.02 6.29
N LEU A 55 13.39 49.18 6.49
CA LEU A 55 14.14 50.32 5.95
C LEU A 55 14.29 50.21 4.43
N ALA A 56 14.65 49.02 3.94
CA ALA A 56 14.76 48.77 2.49
C ALA A 56 13.41 48.97 1.77
N MET A 57 12.29 48.62 2.42
CA MET A 57 10.97 48.91 1.88
C MET A 57 10.69 50.43 1.80
N ARG A 58 11.10 51.20 2.82
CA ARG A 58 10.95 52.68 2.80
C ARG A 58 11.79 53.32 1.72
N GLU A 59 13.04 52.89 1.57
CA GLU A 59 13.93 53.37 0.52
C GLU A 59 13.34 53.13 -0.86
N ALA A 60 12.89 51.90 -1.14
CA ALA A 60 12.22 51.55 -2.38
C ALA A 60 10.95 52.40 -2.63
N LEU A 61 10.12 52.62 -1.60
CA LEU A 61 8.93 53.46 -1.73
C LEU A 61 9.28 54.94 -1.96
N CYS A 62 10.33 55.47 -1.33
CA CYS A 62 10.82 56.82 -1.60
C CYS A 62 11.31 56.97 -3.04
N ASP A 63 12.01 55.96 -3.58
CA ASP A 63 12.44 55.94 -4.98
C ASP A 63 11.24 55.94 -5.93
N LEU A 64 10.18 55.19 -5.60
CA LEU A 64 8.93 55.18 -6.38
C LEU A 64 8.24 56.55 -6.37
N ASP A 65 8.21 57.20 -5.19
CA ASP A 65 7.59 58.51 -5.00
C ASP A 65 8.37 59.62 -5.75
N ALA A 66 9.70 59.47 -5.89
CA ALA A 66 10.56 60.39 -6.62
C ALA A 66 10.62 60.13 -8.13
N GLY A 67 10.19 58.95 -8.58
CA GLY A 67 10.21 58.52 -9.99
C GLY A 67 8.98 58.97 -10.81
N PRO A 68 8.95 58.66 -12.12
CA PRO A 68 7.81 58.94 -12.98
C PRO A 68 6.52 58.25 -12.51
N GLU A 69 5.36 58.91 -12.64
CA GLU A 69 4.06 58.31 -12.25
C GLU A 69 3.70 57.04 -13.03
N ALA A 70 4.23 56.88 -14.25
CA ALA A 70 3.99 55.72 -15.10
C ALA A 70 4.64 54.43 -14.56
N ASP A 71 5.72 54.57 -13.80
CA ASP A 71 6.52 53.46 -13.28
C ASP A 71 5.89 52.88 -12.01
N GLY A 72 6.02 51.56 -11.88
CA GLY A 72 5.61 50.81 -10.71
C GLY A 72 6.81 50.19 -9.99
N MET A 73 6.57 49.71 -8.78
CA MET A 73 7.54 48.97 -7.99
C MET A 73 6.96 47.68 -7.44
N LEU A 74 7.73 46.61 -7.61
CA LEU A 74 7.47 45.31 -7.04
C LEU A 74 8.47 45.06 -5.92
N LEU A 75 8.02 45.22 -4.68
CA LEU A 75 8.81 44.96 -3.48
C LEU A 75 8.72 43.47 -3.16
N ILE A 76 9.84 42.77 -3.13
CA ILE A 76 9.92 41.37 -2.70
C ILE A 76 10.52 41.34 -1.30
N THR A 77 9.84 40.75 -0.33
CA THR A 77 10.25 40.83 1.08
C THR A 77 9.96 39.53 1.84
N PRO A 78 10.76 39.15 2.85
CA PRO A 78 10.39 38.05 3.75
C PRO A 78 9.32 38.45 4.77
N LEU A 79 9.03 39.76 4.91
CA LEU A 79 8.12 40.29 5.91
C LEU A 79 6.65 40.00 5.59
N ALA A 80 5.86 39.66 6.60
CA ALA A 80 4.42 39.48 6.54
C ALA A 80 3.65 40.77 6.89
N ASP A 81 2.36 40.83 6.52
CA ASP A 81 1.48 41.99 6.70
C ASP A 81 1.53 42.61 8.10
N HIS A 82 1.45 41.77 9.14
CA HIS A 82 1.44 42.21 10.54
C HIS A 82 2.77 42.83 11.01
N GLN A 83 3.83 42.68 10.22
CA GLN A 83 5.16 43.24 10.51
C GLN A 83 5.36 44.59 9.84
N LEU A 84 4.42 45.03 8.99
CA LEU A 84 4.48 46.31 8.30
C LEU A 84 4.00 47.45 9.19
N PRO A 85 4.81 48.49 9.41
CA PRO A 85 4.34 49.72 10.02
C PRO A 85 3.35 50.45 9.09
N ALA A 86 2.46 51.24 9.68
CA ALA A 86 1.36 51.89 8.95
C ALA A 86 1.81 52.79 7.79
N ASP A 87 2.99 53.43 7.89
CA ASP A 87 3.53 54.29 6.83
C ASP A 87 3.91 53.52 5.56
N ILE A 88 4.37 52.27 5.72
CA ILE A 88 4.67 51.37 4.60
C ILE A 88 3.38 50.80 4.05
N ALA A 89 2.52 50.26 4.93
CA ALA A 89 1.26 49.65 4.53
C ALA A 89 0.40 50.64 3.72
N ALA A 90 0.27 51.90 4.15
CA ALA A 90 -0.54 52.91 3.46
C ALA A 90 -0.12 53.19 2.00
N ARG A 91 1.15 52.92 1.65
CA ARG A 91 1.66 53.12 0.28
C ARG A 91 1.56 51.87 -0.60
N LEU A 92 1.34 50.71 0.00
CA LEU A 92 1.17 49.46 -0.73
C LEU A 92 -0.26 49.31 -1.25
N THR A 93 -0.39 48.66 -2.40
CA THR A 93 -1.69 48.28 -2.96
C THR A 93 -2.46 47.42 -1.95
N LYS A 94 -3.68 47.85 -1.58
CA LYS A 94 -4.54 47.21 -0.55
C LYS A 94 -3.92 47.13 0.85
N ALA A 95 -2.88 47.92 1.13
CA ALA A 95 -2.20 47.98 2.42
C ALA A 95 -1.72 46.62 2.98
N ARG A 96 -1.23 45.75 2.09
CA ARG A 96 -0.79 44.39 2.44
C ARG A 96 0.36 43.89 1.57
N VAL A 97 1.01 42.83 2.03
CA VAL A 97 1.95 42.00 1.26
C VAL A 97 1.19 40.82 0.67
N PHE A 98 1.29 40.65 -0.64
CA PHE A 98 0.72 39.51 -1.34
C PHE A 98 1.64 38.31 -1.18
N GLN A 99 1.19 37.29 -0.46
CA GLN A 99 1.88 36.01 -0.49
C GLN A 99 1.29 35.18 -1.62
N ALA A 100 2.13 34.67 -2.51
CA ALA A 100 1.66 33.67 -3.45
C ALA A 100 1.16 32.48 -2.63
N LYS A 101 -0.10 32.12 -2.80
CA LYS A 101 -0.57 30.84 -2.28
C LYS A 101 0.14 29.77 -3.12
N ASP A 102 0.80 28.82 -2.49
CA ASP A 102 1.62 27.81 -3.18
C ASP A 102 0.83 27.06 -4.30
N TRP A 103 -0.49 26.99 -4.18
CA TRP A 103 -1.41 26.51 -5.21
C TRP A 103 -1.45 27.36 -6.49
N GLU A 104 -1.24 28.68 -6.42
CA GLU A 104 -1.15 29.56 -7.59
C GLU A 104 0.14 29.35 -8.39
N ILE A 105 1.22 28.87 -7.74
CA ILE A 105 2.47 28.43 -8.39
C ILE A 105 2.25 27.10 -9.10
N LEU A 106 1.61 26.14 -8.43
CA LEU A 106 1.37 24.81 -8.99
C LEU A 106 0.40 24.81 -10.17
N ARG A 107 -0.60 25.69 -10.14
CA ARG A 107 -1.63 25.79 -11.16
C ARG A 107 -1.07 25.79 -12.60
N PRO A 108 -0.15 26.68 -13.00
CA PRO A 108 0.47 26.63 -14.33
C PRO A 108 1.34 25.39 -14.57
N MET A 109 1.95 24.80 -13.54
CA MET A 109 2.79 23.60 -13.67
C MET A 109 2.01 22.36 -14.10
N PHE A 110 0.72 22.30 -13.74
CA PHE A 110 -0.23 21.26 -14.17
C PHE A 110 -1.00 21.62 -15.45
N GLY A 111 -0.76 22.81 -16.03
CA GLY A 111 -1.58 23.35 -17.12
C GLY A 111 -3.02 23.66 -16.69
N ALA A 112 -3.26 23.87 -15.39
CA ALA A 112 -4.57 24.16 -14.84
C ALA A 112 -4.90 25.67 -14.87
N THR A 113 -6.18 26.00 -14.90
CA THR A 113 -6.74 27.36 -14.79
C THR A 113 -7.35 27.65 -13.43
N SER A 114 -7.71 26.60 -12.68
CA SER A 114 -8.27 26.67 -11.32
C SER A 114 -7.85 25.45 -10.50
N VAL A 115 -7.99 25.55 -9.17
CA VAL A 115 -7.59 24.54 -8.18
C VAL A 115 -8.78 24.25 -7.27
N ASP A 116 -8.97 22.98 -6.89
CA ASP A 116 -10.02 22.56 -5.97
C ASP A 116 -9.85 23.18 -4.58
N ALA A 117 -10.91 23.78 -4.04
CA ALA A 117 -10.88 24.41 -2.72
C ALA A 117 -10.56 23.42 -1.59
N ARG A 118 -10.88 22.12 -1.75
CA ARG A 118 -10.58 21.08 -0.75
C ARG A 118 -9.08 20.90 -0.51
N LEU A 119 -8.25 21.26 -1.48
CA LEU A 119 -6.79 21.20 -1.36
C LEU A 119 -6.25 22.17 -0.32
N SER A 120 -7.01 23.21 0.08
CA SER A 120 -6.63 24.08 1.19
C SER A 120 -6.63 23.39 2.54
N LYS A 121 -7.13 22.14 2.65
CA LYS A 121 -6.99 21.32 3.86
C LYS A 121 -5.54 20.82 4.04
N TYR A 122 -4.78 20.73 2.95
CA TYR A 122 -3.45 20.13 2.90
C TYR A 122 -2.40 21.19 2.57
N ASP A 123 -2.15 22.10 3.51
CA ASP A 123 -1.22 23.24 3.31
C ASP A 123 0.19 22.78 2.92
N TRP A 124 0.61 21.59 3.35
CA TRP A 124 1.90 21.00 3.02
C TRP A 124 2.02 20.53 1.57
N MET A 125 0.89 20.14 0.94
CA MET A 125 0.90 19.42 -0.34
C MET A 125 1.42 20.29 -1.47
N ALA A 126 1.09 21.58 -1.42
CA ALA A 126 1.50 22.49 -2.46
C ALA A 126 3.04 22.59 -2.53
N GLN A 127 3.68 22.80 -1.37
CA GLN A 127 5.13 22.84 -1.28
C GLN A 127 5.78 21.51 -1.67
N SER A 128 5.23 20.37 -1.20
CA SER A 128 5.75 19.04 -1.55
C SER A 128 5.68 18.76 -3.06
N LEU A 129 4.61 19.19 -3.74
CA LEU A 129 4.51 19.05 -5.19
C LEU A 129 5.47 20.00 -5.93
N ILE A 130 5.68 21.23 -5.44
CA ILE A 130 6.67 22.14 -6.03
C ILE A 130 8.08 21.52 -5.97
N GLU A 131 8.44 20.94 -4.83
CA GLU A 131 9.72 20.22 -4.67
C GLU A 131 9.79 18.98 -5.57
N ALA A 132 8.71 18.21 -5.66
CA ALA A 132 8.63 17.02 -6.50
C ALA A 132 8.70 17.33 -8.02
N ALA A 133 8.49 18.58 -8.43
CA ALA A 133 8.66 19.00 -9.81
C ALA A 133 10.14 19.00 -10.26
N ALA A 134 11.10 18.97 -9.32
CA ALA A 134 12.51 18.79 -9.65
C ALA A 134 12.80 17.44 -10.34
N ALA A 135 11.95 16.43 -10.13
CA ALA A 135 12.05 15.13 -10.79
C ALA A 135 11.55 15.14 -12.25
N GLY A 136 10.88 16.22 -12.68
CA GLY A 136 10.32 16.36 -14.02
C GLY A 136 8.97 17.08 -14.04
N PRO A 137 8.50 17.50 -15.23
CA PRO A 137 7.21 18.20 -15.37
C PRO A 137 6.04 17.30 -14.93
N PHE A 138 4.94 17.93 -14.53
CA PHE A 138 3.68 17.23 -14.26
C PHE A 138 2.95 16.92 -15.58
N PRO A 139 2.14 15.84 -15.62
CA PRO A 139 1.26 15.61 -16.76
C PRO A 139 0.24 16.75 -16.86
N THR A 140 0.01 17.23 -18.09
CA THR A 140 -0.99 18.26 -18.35
C THR A 140 -2.40 17.71 -18.13
N LEU A 141 -3.19 18.37 -17.29
CA LEU A 141 -4.55 17.93 -16.97
C LEU A 141 -5.51 18.20 -18.13
N THR A 142 -6.29 17.19 -18.54
CA THR A 142 -7.28 17.30 -19.63
C THR A 142 -8.33 18.37 -19.36
N GLY A 143 -8.81 18.48 -18.11
CA GLY A 143 -9.87 19.42 -17.72
C GLY A 143 -9.38 20.82 -17.34
N ARG A 144 -8.05 21.07 -17.34
CA ARG A 144 -7.43 22.30 -16.83
C ARG A 144 -7.89 22.69 -15.40
N PHE A 145 -8.30 21.71 -14.59
CA PHE A 145 -8.68 21.90 -13.20
C PHE A 145 -7.86 20.94 -12.36
N LEU A 146 -7.10 21.47 -11.39
CA LEU A 146 -6.35 20.64 -10.45
C LEU A 146 -7.30 20.19 -9.34
N ASP A 147 -7.87 18.99 -9.53
CA ASP A 147 -8.71 18.34 -8.55
C ASP A 147 -7.90 17.64 -7.45
N LEU A 148 -8.61 17.29 -6.38
CA LEU A 148 -8.06 16.62 -5.20
C LEU A 148 -7.36 15.31 -5.56
N ASP A 149 -7.98 14.48 -6.39
CA ASP A 149 -7.48 13.15 -6.76
C ASP A 149 -6.20 13.26 -7.62
N SER A 150 -6.13 14.20 -8.55
CA SER A 150 -4.95 14.42 -9.39
C SER A 150 -3.76 14.89 -8.56
N ALA A 151 -3.98 15.78 -7.59
CA ALA A 151 -2.92 16.24 -6.69
C ALA A 151 -2.41 15.10 -5.79
N TRP A 152 -3.33 14.32 -5.19
CA TRP A 152 -2.97 13.16 -4.36
C TRP A 152 -2.24 12.09 -5.17
N ARG A 153 -2.69 11.76 -6.38
CA ARG A 153 -2.00 10.81 -7.26
C ARG A 153 -0.56 11.21 -7.51
N GLU A 154 -0.32 12.45 -7.95
CA GLU A 154 1.05 12.90 -8.23
C GLU A 154 1.93 12.91 -6.98
N PHE A 155 1.39 13.34 -5.84
CA PHE A 155 2.12 13.32 -4.59
C PHE A 155 2.47 11.87 -4.18
N LEU A 156 1.49 10.98 -4.13
CA LEU A 156 1.69 9.57 -3.75
C LEU A 156 2.66 8.86 -4.70
N GLN A 157 2.57 9.12 -6.00
CA GLN A 157 3.44 8.52 -7.01
C GLN A 157 4.88 8.97 -6.84
N ARG A 158 5.13 10.29 -6.72
CA ARG A 158 6.48 10.83 -6.66
C ARG A 158 7.14 10.64 -5.29
N SER A 159 6.36 10.70 -4.22
CA SER A 159 6.88 10.60 -2.86
C SER A 159 6.91 9.18 -2.32
N LEU A 160 5.94 8.34 -2.67
CA LEU A 160 5.79 6.98 -2.10
C LEU A 160 5.90 5.86 -3.14
N GLY A 161 5.67 6.13 -4.43
CA GLY A 161 5.68 5.14 -5.52
C GLY A 161 4.31 4.53 -5.85
N LEU A 162 3.24 5.00 -5.20
CA LEU A 162 1.86 4.55 -5.43
C LEU A 162 1.28 5.22 -6.68
N GLN A 163 0.68 4.44 -7.58
CA GLN A 163 0.31 4.91 -8.92
C GLN A 163 -1.06 5.59 -8.95
N SER A 164 -1.91 5.35 -7.95
CA SER A 164 -3.26 5.89 -7.90
C SER A 164 -3.48 6.85 -6.73
N ALA A 165 -4.47 7.73 -6.85
CA ALA A 165 -4.89 8.63 -5.78
C ALA A 165 -5.53 7.85 -4.61
N ARG A 166 -6.19 6.74 -4.94
CA ARG A 166 -6.98 5.90 -4.02
C ARG A 166 -6.56 4.45 -4.26
N PRO A 167 -5.36 4.05 -3.80
CA PRO A 167 -4.85 2.71 -4.03
C PRO A 167 -5.79 1.67 -3.45
N ASP A 168 -6.08 0.66 -4.26
CA ASP A 168 -6.86 -0.49 -3.81
C ASP A 168 -6.03 -1.36 -2.84
N GLY A 169 -6.66 -2.39 -2.28
CA GLY A 169 -6.01 -3.27 -1.32
C GLY A 169 -4.78 -3.98 -1.89
N VAL A 170 -4.85 -4.44 -3.13
CA VAL A 170 -3.72 -5.09 -3.83
C VAL A 170 -2.56 -4.12 -4.03
N GLU A 171 -2.83 -2.89 -4.48
CA GLU A 171 -1.81 -1.85 -4.68
C GLU A 171 -1.14 -1.49 -3.35
N LEU A 172 -1.91 -1.30 -2.28
CA LEU A 172 -1.39 -1.03 -0.95
C LEU A 172 -0.51 -2.17 -0.43
N PHE A 173 -0.95 -3.42 -0.58
CA PHE A 173 -0.15 -4.56 -0.15
C PHE A 173 1.17 -4.68 -0.90
N ARG A 174 1.14 -4.55 -2.23
CA ARG A 174 2.37 -4.54 -3.05
C ARG A 174 3.32 -3.44 -2.61
N TRP A 175 2.78 -2.25 -2.38
CA TRP A 175 3.56 -1.13 -1.87
C TRP A 175 4.19 -1.42 -0.50
N THR A 176 3.45 -2.01 0.46
CA THR A 176 4.03 -2.37 1.76
C THR A 176 5.16 -3.40 1.67
N MET A 177 5.19 -4.20 0.60
CA MET A 177 6.26 -5.16 0.35
C MET A 177 7.46 -4.58 -0.40
N GLU A 178 7.37 -3.35 -0.94
CA GLU A 178 8.51 -2.73 -1.60
C GLU A 178 9.63 -2.41 -0.59
N PRO A 179 10.91 -2.73 -0.89
CA PRO A 179 12.01 -2.55 0.06
C PRO A 179 12.21 -1.12 0.60
N LEU A 180 11.75 -0.10 -0.13
CA LEU A 180 11.93 1.31 0.22
C LEU A 180 10.65 2.01 0.68
N SER A 181 9.51 1.32 0.73
CA SER A 181 8.21 1.95 1.06
C SER A 181 8.23 2.59 2.45
N GLN A 182 8.68 1.82 3.46
CA GLN A 182 8.84 2.30 4.82
C GLN A 182 9.82 3.47 4.91
N GLN A 183 10.96 3.38 4.22
CA GLN A 183 11.96 4.46 4.22
C GLN A 183 11.39 5.75 3.62
N ARG A 184 10.70 5.67 2.47
CA ARG A 184 10.05 6.82 1.83
C ARG A 184 9.00 7.46 2.73
N LEU A 185 8.16 6.63 3.36
CA LEU A 185 7.16 7.11 4.31
C LEU A 185 7.79 7.78 5.54
N MET A 186 8.92 7.25 6.02
CA MET A 186 9.66 7.79 7.16
C MET A 186 10.41 9.10 6.83
N GLN A 187 10.72 9.36 5.56
CA GLN A 187 11.29 10.63 5.11
C GLN A 187 10.27 11.77 5.07
N LEU A 188 8.96 11.47 5.01
CA LEU A 188 7.92 12.48 5.10
C LEU A 188 7.91 13.12 6.50
N ALA A 189 7.64 14.43 6.53
CA ALA A 189 7.41 15.16 7.77
C ALA A 189 6.24 14.54 8.56
N PRO A 190 6.26 14.55 9.90
CA PRO A 190 5.27 13.85 10.72
C PRO A 190 3.81 14.23 10.41
N ALA A 191 3.53 15.51 10.15
CA ALA A 191 2.19 15.99 9.79
C ALA A 191 1.73 15.45 8.42
N VAL A 192 2.63 15.43 7.43
CA VAL A 192 2.36 14.88 6.09
C VAL A 192 2.09 13.37 6.18
N ARG A 193 2.92 12.65 6.94
CA ARG A 193 2.73 11.21 7.16
C ARG A 193 1.39 10.92 7.81
N LYS A 194 0.98 11.71 8.80
CA LYS A 194 -0.34 11.59 9.41
C LYS A 194 -1.44 11.73 8.36
N ASP A 195 -1.41 12.80 7.57
CA ASP A 195 -2.44 13.07 6.56
C ASP A 195 -2.48 12.00 5.45
N VAL A 196 -1.35 11.38 5.10
CA VAL A 196 -1.29 10.23 4.18
C VAL A 196 -2.00 9.01 4.78
N LEU A 197 -1.73 8.69 6.05
CA LEU A 197 -2.37 7.54 6.71
C LEU A 197 -3.87 7.80 6.93
N ASP A 198 -4.23 9.04 7.29
CA ASP A 198 -5.63 9.46 7.37
C ASP A 198 -6.28 9.35 5.98
N TRP A 199 -5.59 9.70 4.90
CA TRP A 199 -6.10 9.52 3.52
C TRP A 199 -6.37 8.05 3.19
N PHE A 200 -5.47 7.13 3.54
CA PHE A 200 -5.71 5.69 3.35
C PHE A 200 -6.92 5.18 4.14
N GLU A 201 -7.11 5.66 5.38
CA GLU A 201 -8.24 5.28 6.22
C GLU A 201 -9.59 5.75 5.66
N HIS A 202 -9.64 6.94 5.04
CA HIS A 202 -10.90 7.54 4.61
C HIS A 202 -11.25 7.23 3.15
N GLU A 203 -10.25 7.10 2.27
CA GLU A 203 -10.47 7.05 0.82
C GLU A 203 -10.12 5.70 0.18
N CYS A 204 -9.41 4.80 0.88
CA CYS A 204 -8.97 3.50 0.36
C CYS A 204 -9.76 2.30 0.95
N GLY A 205 -10.92 2.57 1.55
CA GLY A 205 -11.83 1.55 2.09
C GLY A 205 -11.27 0.79 3.31
N GLU A 206 -11.94 -0.30 3.68
CA GLU A 206 -11.63 -1.08 4.89
C GLU A 206 -10.20 -1.65 4.89
N ILE A 207 -9.69 -2.04 3.73
CA ILE A 207 -8.30 -2.54 3.60
C ILE A 207 -7.31 -1.41 3.87
N GLY A 208 -7.58 -0.21 3.33
CA GLY A 208 -6.78 0.99 3.60
C GLY A 208 -6.69 1.31 5.09
N VAL A 209 -7.80 1.13 5.81
CA VAL A 209 -7.85 1.31 7.27
C VAL A 209 -6.93 0.33 8.01
N LEU A 210 -6.98 -0.96 7.66
CA LEU A 210 -6.16 -1.99 8.32
C LEU A 210 -4.67 -1.84 7.95
N VAL A 211 -4.36 -1.50 6.70
CA VAL A 211 -3.00 -1.20 6.26
C VAL A 211 -2.46 0.02 7.01
N ALA A 212 -3.20 1.12 7.07
CA ALA A 212 -2.79 2.32 7.82
C ALA A 212 -2.57 2.00 9.32
N SER A 213 -3.47 1.23 9.92
CA SER A 213 -3.36 0.80 11.32
C SER A 213 -2.10 -0.05 11.57
N SER A 214 -1.78 -0.97 10.65
CA SER A 214 -0.53 -1.74 10.73
C SER A 214 0.70 -0.83 10.62
N ILE A 215 0.68 0.13 9.69
CA ILE A 215 1.78 1.08 9.52
C ILE A 215 2.00 1.91 10.78
N ARG A 216 0.93 2.36 11.44
CA ARG A 216 1.02 3.10 12.71
C ARG A 216 1.63 2.26 13.83
N ALA A 217 1.33 0.96 13.87
CA ALA A 217 1.80 0.06 14.93
C ALA A 217 3.25 -0.39 14.76
N ASN A 218 3.64 -0.78 13.54
CA ASN A 218 4.93 -1.45 13.31
C ASN A 218 5.59 -1.08 11.96
N GLY A 219 5.18 0.03 11.33
CA GLY A 219 5.79 0.50 10.08
C GLY A 219 5.33 -0.24 8.83
N GLY A 220 4.40 -1.19 8.94
CA GLY A 220 3.65 -1.76 7.82
C GLY A 220 4.29 -2.96 7.13
N SER A 221 5.50 -3.36 7.52
CA SER A 221 6.19 -4.53 6.95
C SER A 221 5.41 -5.84 7.16
N ASP A 222 4.59 -5.89 8.21
CA ASP A 222 3.79 -7.06 8.55
C ASP A 222 2.37 -7.03 7.93
N ALA A 223 1.98 -6.00 7.17
CA ALA A 223 0.59 -5.81 6.73
C ALA A 223 0.02 -7.03 5.98
N VAL A 224 0.79 -7.57 5.01
CA VAL A 224 0.41 -8.77 4.25
C VAL A 224 0.37 -10.00 5.14
N ALA A 225 1.38 -10.17 6.01
CA ALA A 225 1.48 -11.32 6.90
C ALA A 225 0.34 -11.35 7.95
N LEU A 226 -0.06 -10.19 8.48
CA LEU A 226 -1.21 -10.02 9.36
C LEU A 226 -2.52 -10.35 8.64
N ALA A 227 -2.67 -9.90 7.40
CA ALA A 227 -3.84 -10.24 6.59
C ALA A 227 -3.94 -11.75 6.32
N ILE A 228 -2.83 -12.43 6.05
CA ILE A 228 -2.80 -13.89 5.91
C ILE A 228 -3.20 -14.57 7.23
N ALA A 229 -2.63 -14.13 8.36
CA ALA A 229 -2.97 -14.66 9.69
C ALA A 229 -4.46 -14.46 10.02
N CYS A 230 -5.09 -13.37 9.56
CA CYS A 230 -6.54 -13.15 9.70
C CYS A 230 -7.37 -14.25 9.03
N GLY A 231 -6.86 -14.88 7.97
CA GLY A 231 -7.54 -16.02 7.32
C GLY A 231 -7.69 -17.21 8.26
N VAL A 232 -6.68 -17.47 9.09
CA VAL A 232 -6.73 -18.50 10.14
C VAL A 232 -7.58 -18.01 11.31
N ILE A 233 -7.37 -16.79 11.81
CA ILE A 233 -8.06 -16.29 13.00
C ILE A 233 -9.57 -16.18 12.79
N PHE A 234 -10.01 -15.63 11.65
CA PHE A 234 -11.42 -15.32 11.38
C PHE A 234 -12.07 -16.26 10.35
N GLY A 235 -11.39 -17.35 9.98
CA GLY A 235 -11.93 -18.44 9.16
C GLY A 235 -13.26 -19.00 9.67
N GLN A 236 -14.02 -19.66 8.79
CA GLN A 236 -15.37 -20.14 9.13
C GLN A 236 -15.39 -21.48 9.87
N ASP A 237 -14.26 -22.18 9.89
CA ASP A 237 -14.14 -23.47 10.57
C ASP A 237 -14.42 -23.33 12.08
N PRO A 238 -15.23 -24.23 12.68
CA PRO A 238 -15.58 -24.15 14.10
C PRO A 238 -14.43 -24.58 15.04
N SER A 239 -13.39 -25.24 14.53
CA SER A 239 -12.29 -25.75 15.34
C SER A 239 -11.50 -24.62 15.96
N GLY A 240 -11.20 -24.76 17.25
CA GLY A 240 -10.40 -23.78 17.99
C GLY A 240 -11.02 -22.41 18.14
N GLN A 241 -12.37 -22.30 18.09
CA GLN A 241 -13.05 -21.01 18.06
C GLN A 241 -12.66 -20.10 19.24
N SER A 242 -12.46 -20.67 20.43
CA SER A 242 -12.07 -19.92 21.63
C SER A 242 -10.64 -19.39 21.53
N GLU A 243 -9.70 -20.27 21.15
CA GLU A 243 -8.28 -19.96 20.98
C GLU A 243 -8.07 -18.89 19.91
N ARG A 244 -8.83 -19.01 18.81
CA ARG A 244 -8.83 -18.05 17.69
C ARG A 244 -9.48 -16.73 18.06
N ALA A 245 -10.55 -16.72 18.85
CA ALA A 245 -11.11 -15.49 19.40
C ALA A 245 -10.11 -14.77 20.32
N HIS A 246 -9.36 -15.50 21.15
CA HIS A 246 -8.29 -14.92 21.95
C HIS A 246 -7.12 -14.40 21.09
N ALA A 247 -6.83 -15.03 19.95
CA ALA A 247 -5.83 -14.54 19.01
C ALA A 247 -6.28 -13.25 18.30
N ALA A 248 -7.57 -13.11 18.00
CA ALA A 248 -8.13 -11.87 17.46
C ALA A 248 -7.85 -10.68 18.39
N ILE A 249 -7.99 -10.85 19.71
CA ILE A 249 -7.66 -9.80 20.69
C ILE A 249 -6.15 -9.50 20.67
N ARG A 250 -5.30 -10.53 20.62
CA ARG A 250 -3.84 -10.34 20.54
C ARG A 250 -3.38 -9.68 19.24
N LEU A 251 -4.14 -9.85 18.16
CA LEU A 251 -3.86 -9.24 16.85
C LEU A 251 -3.95 -7.71 16.93
N GLU A 252 -4.86 -7.16 17.74
CA GLU A 252 -5.12 -5.71 17.84
C GLU A 252 -3.87 -4.90 18.20
N ARG A 253 -2.91 -5.49 18.95
CA ARG A 253 -1.62 -4.85 19.27
C ARG A 253 -0.77 -4.52 18.03
N TYR A 254 -0.97 -5.25 16.94
CA TYR A 254 -0.30 -5.01 15.65
C TYR A 254 -1.05 -4.02 14.77
N LEU A 255 -2.20 -3.51 15.23
CA LEU A 255 -3.11 -2.63 14.51
C LEU A 255 -3.44 -1.39 15.33
N SER A 256 -2.50 -0.92 16.15
CA SER A 256 -2.66 0.24 17.03
C SER A 256 -3.88 0.13 17.96
N ASP A 257 -4.05 -1.06 18.55
CA ASP A 257 -5.14 -1.41 19.48
C ASP A 257 -6.55 -1.26 18.87
N ARG A 258 -6.63 -1.33 17.52
CA ARG A 258 -7.89 -1.32 16.79
C ARG A 258 -8.55 -2.70 16.86
N HIS A 259 -9.83 -2.71 17.25
CA HIS A 259 -10.67 -3.89 17.13
C HIS A 259 -10.89 -4.30 15.67
N VAL A 260 -10.74 -5.59 15.38
CA VAL A 260 -11.01 -6.18 14.06
C VAL A 260 -12.19 -7.14 14.17
N SER A 261 -13.28 -6.81 13.49
CA SER A 261 -14.41 -7.72 13.37
C SER A 261 -14.07 -8.93 12.50
N ALA A 262 -14.83 -10.02 12.66
CA ALA A 262 -14.65 -11.20 11.84
C ALA A 262 -14.89 -10.94 10.34
N GLU A 263 -15.74 -9.96 10.00
CA GLU A 263 -15.97 -9.57 8.61
C GLU A 263 -14.77 -8.82 8.02
N GLU A 264 -14.25 -7.81 8.72
CA GLU A 264 -13.06 -7.06 8.32
C GLU A 264 -11.85 -7.99 8.16
N GLY A 265 -11.60 -8.86 9.15
CA GLY A 265 -10.49 -9.80 9.11
C GLY A 265 -10.57 -10.79 7.93
N ARG A 266 -11.77 -11.31 7.62
CA ARG A 266 -11.96 -12.18 6.45
C ARG A 266 -11.76 -11.45 5.13
N ARG A 267 -12.26 -10.21 5.01
CA ARG A 267 -12.06 -9.38 3.81
C ARG A 267 -10.59 -9.07 3.61
N TRP A 268 -9.86 -8.77 4.69
CA TRP A 268 -8.42 -8.52 4.64
C TRP A 268 -7.64 -9.74 4.15
N ALA A 269 -7.95 -10.92 4.69
CA ALA A 269 -7.38 -12.18 4.25
C ALA A 269 -7.69 -12.50 2.78
N MET A 270 -8.92 -12.24 2.33
CA MET A 270 -9.31 -12.44 0.93
C MET A 270 -8.53 -11.54 -0.01
N GLU A 271 -8.30 -10.28 0.36
CA GLU A 271 -7.54 -9.34 -0.45
C GLU A 271 -6.05 -9.73 -0.52
N ALA A 272 -5.47 -10.21 0.58
CA ALA A 272 -4.11 -10.76 0.56
C ALA A 272 -4.02 -11.97 -0.37
N ARG A 273 -5.01 -12.88 -0.34
CA ARG A 273 -5.08 -14.02 -1.28
C ARG A 273 -5.16 -13.56 -2.74
N ARG A 274 -5.93 -12.52 -3.06
CA ARG A 274 -5.96 -11.93 -4.42
C ARG A 274 -4.60 -11.40 -4.83
N MET A 275 -3.90 -10.69 -3.94
CA MET A 275 -2.56 -10.20 -4.22
C MET A 275 -1.58 -11.36 -4.50
N LEU A 276 -1.61 -12.41 -3.68
CA LEU A 276 -0.74 -13.59 -3.84
C LEU A 276 -0.95 -14.30 -5.20
N GLN A 277 -2.17 -14.29 -5.74
CA GLN A 277 -2.49 -14.88 -7.05
C GLN A 277 -1.90 -14.10 -8.25
N LEU A 278 -1.53 -12.84 -8.05
CA LEU A 278 -1.03 -11.95 -9.11
C LEU A 278 0.50 -11.90 -9.21
N GLY A 279 1.23 -12.62 -8.35
CA GLY A 279 2.69 -12.67 -8.35
C GLY A 279 3.22 -14.10 -8.24
N THR A 280 4.54 -14.24 -8.22
CA THR A 280 5.15 -15.57 -8.08
C THR A 280 5.25 -15.98 -6.61
N PRO A 281 5.26 -17.30 -6.29
CA PRO A 281 5.42 -17.76 -4.92
C PRO A 281 6.71 -17.25 -4.26
N ALA A 282 7.79 -17.14 -5.04
CA ALA A 282 9.09 -16.65 -4.57
C ALA A 282 9.05 -15.18 -4.13
N GLU A 283 8.24 -14.34 -4.79
CA GLU A 283 8.08 -12.93 -4.42
C GLU A 283 7.44 -12.74 -3.04
N HIS A 284 6.63 -13.70 -2.61
CA HIS A 284 5.85 -13.61 -1.39
C HIS A 284 6.37 -14.48 -0.25
N GLN A 285 7.44 -15.24 -0.46
CA GLN A 285 7.95 -16.21 0.52
C GLN A 285 8.21 -15.59 1.89
N SER A 286 8.82 -14.40 1.94
CA SER A 286 9.09 -13.70 3.21
C SER A 286 7.82 -13.33 3.97
N ALA A 287 6.77 -12.92 3.26
CA ALA A 287 5.47 -12.59 3.86
C ALA A 287 4.75 -13.85 4.37
N LEU A 288 4.86 -14.97 3.64
CA LEU A 288 4.31 -16.27 4.05
C LEU A 288 5.02 -16.80 5.31
N ASP A 289 6.35 -16.77 5.34
CA ASP A 289 7.15 -17.18 6.50
C ASP A 289 6.85 -16.28 7.73
N ARG A 290 6.71 -14.97 7.49
CA ARG A 290 6.32 -14.02 8.53
C ARG A 290 4.91 -14.29 9.06
N ALA A 291 3.97 -14.71 8.21
CA ALA A 291 2.63 -15.07 8.64
C ALA A 291 2.65 -16.29 9.58
N ASP A 292 3.45 -17.32 9.29
CA ASP A 292 3.61 -18.47 10.18
C ASP A 292 4.27 -18.09 11.53
N ALA A 293 5.24 -17.18 11.50
CA ALA A 293 5.80 -16.60 12.73
C ALA A 293 4.73 -15.85 13.54
N LEU A 294 3.88 -15.04 12.88
CA LEU A 294 2.76 -14.35 13.53
C LEU A 294 1.74 -15.32 14.13
N LEU A 295 1.39 -16.41 13.44
CA LEU A 295 0.50 -17.43 14.01
C LEU A 295 1.08 -18.03 15.30
N THR A 296 2.40 -18.17 15.38
CA THR A 296 3.10 -18.61 16.59
C THR A 296 3.05 -17.56 17.69
N GLU A 297 3.37 -16.30 17.37
CA GLU A 297 3.31 -15.16 18.31
C GLU A 297 1.89 -14.91 18.85
N LEU A 298 0.88 -15.17 18.02
CA LEU A 298 -0.54 -15.04 18.34
C LEU A 298 -1.11 -16.31 19.01
N LYS A 299 -0.30 -17.34 19.23
CA LYS A 299 -0.67 -18.61 19.88
C LYS A 299 -1.85 -19.32 19.21
N VAL A 300 -1.83 -19.38 17.88
CA VAL A 300 -2.82 -20.08 17.04
C VAL A 300 -2.16 -20.92 15.93
N ALA A 301 -0.87 -21.20 16.07
CA ALA A 301 -0.12 -21.95 15.06
C ALA A 301 -0.56 -23.42 14.92
N GLU A 302 -1.31 -23.97 15.87
CA GLU A 302 -1.95 -25.30 15.76
C GLU A 302 -3.10 -25.32 14.74
N PHE A 303 -3.65 -24.14 14.40
CA PHE A 303 -4.72 -23.99 13.40
C PHE A 303 -4.18 -23.54 12.03
N ALA A 304 -2.87 -23.62 11.80
CA ALA A 304 -2.28 -23.18 10.54
C ALA A 304 -2.82 -23.97 9.33
N TYR A 305 -3.28 -25.21 9.52
CA TYR A 305 -3.96 -26.01 8.49
C TYR A 305 -5.20 -25.32 7.87
N LEU A 306 -5.80 -24.33 8.54
CA LEU A 306 -6.90 -23.51 8.00
C LEU A 306 -6.42 -22.52 6.92
N SER A 307 -5.12 -22.29 6.83
CA SER A 307 -4.50 -21.49 5.78
C SER A 307 -4.32 -22.30 4.50
N ASP A 308 -4.69 -21.72 3.35
CA ASP A 308 -4.46 -22.32 2.04
C ASP A 308 -3.14 -21.86 1.38
N VAL A 309 -2.38 -21.00 2.06
CA VAL A 309 -1.23 -20.30 1.48
C VAL A 309 0.06 -20.41 2.28
N THR A 310 0.00 -20.73 3.58
CA THR A 310 1.21 -20.72 4.42
C THR A 310 1.93 -22.07 4.40
N PRO A 311 3.27 -22.07 4.44
CA PRO A 311 4.08 -23.29 4.50
C PRO A 311 3.65 -24.23 5.64
N ARG A 312 3.48 -23.71 6.86
CA ARG A 312 3.05 -24.52 8.01
C ARG A 312 1.65 -25.10 7.83
N GLY A 313 0.77 -24.38 7.14
CA GLY A 313 -0.57 -24.88 6.81
C GLY A 313 -0.52 -26.13 5.94
N LEU A 314 0.34 -26.13 4.92
CA LEU A 314 0.59 -27.30 4.09
C LEU A 314 1.13 -28.48 4.92
N GLU A 315 2.17 -28.25 5.73
CA GLU A 315 2.77 -29.32 6.53
C GLU A 315 1.76 -29.93 7.51
N GLN A 316 0.92 -29.13 8.18
CA GLN A 316 -0.13 -29.66 9.06
C GLN A 316 -1.20 -30.45 8.32
N ARG A 317 -1.59 -30.03 7.11
CA ARG A 317 -2.52 -30.83 6.29
C ARG A 317 -1.88 -32.18 5.90
N MET A 318 -0.59 -32.17 5.62
CA MET A 318 0.17 -33.39 5.32
C MET A 318 0.33 -34.31 6.55
N GLU A 319 0.52 -33.74 7.74
CA GLU A 319 0.48 -34.48 9.02
C GLU A 319 -0.91 -35.10 9.25
N ASN A 320 -1.99 -34.33 9.09
CA ASN A 320 -3.37 -34.84 9.22
C ASN A 320 -3.66 -35.96 8.21
N PHE A 321 -3.14 -35.85 6.99
CA PHE A 321 -3.23 -36.91 5.98
C PHE A 321 -2.48 -38.18 6.42
N ALA A 322 -1.28 -38.04 6.99
CA ALA A 322 -0.51 -39.14 7.55
C ALA A 322 -1.26 -39.84 8.69
N GLU A 323 -1.86 -39.06 9.60
CA GLU A 323 -2.67 -39.60 10.71
C GLU A 323 -3.87 -40.39 10.20
N ALA A 324 -4.59 -39.86 9.21
CA ALA A 324 -5.69 -40.55 8.57
C ALA A 324 -5.24 -41.86 7.90
N LEU A 325 -4.07 -41.88 7.24
CA LEU A 325 -3.48 -43.08 6.66
C LEU A 325 -3.16 -44.12 7.75
N VAL A 326 -2.48 -43.74 8.83
CA VAL A 326 -2.14 -44.66 9.93
C VAL A 326 -3.39 -45.28 10.55
N VAL A 327 -4.46 -44.50 10.72
CA VAL A 327 -5.75 -45.00 11.22
C VAL A 327 -6.35 -45.99 10.21
N HIS A 328 -6.32 -45.66 8.92
CA HIS A 328 -6.83 -46.52 7.87
C HIS A 328 -6.07 -47.84 7.75
N LEU A 329 -4.74 -47.83 7.83
CA LEU A 329 -3.89 -49.02 7.72
C LEU A 329 -4.13 -50.03 8.86
N LYS A 330 -4.48 -49.56 10.06
CA LYS A 330 -4.81 -50.43 11.19
C LYS A 330 -6.12 -51.20 10.99
N LEU A 331 -7.11 -50.56 10.37
CA LEU A 331 -8.41 -51.17 10.07
C LEU A 331 -9.02 -50.54 8.80
N PRO A 332 -8.69 -51.11 7.62
CA PRO A 332 -9.23 -50.61 6.36
C PRO A 332 -10.74 -50.74 6.30
N SER A 333 -11.42 -49.64 6.01
CA SER A 333 -12.88 -49.58 5.85
C SER A 333 -13.23 -48.45 4.89
N SER A 334 -14.44 -48.46 4.33
CA SER A 334 -14.92 -47.36 3.48
C SER A 334 -14.93 -46.01 4.22
N ALA A 335 -15.21 -46.01 5.53
CA ALA A 335 -15.22 -44.80 6.34
C ALA A 335 -13.80 -44.25 6.57
N SER A 336 -12.85 -45.09 6.97
CA SER A 336 -11.45 -44.66 7.15
C SER A 336 -10.79 -44.28 5.82
N CYS A 337 -11.17 -44.93 4.71
CA CYS A 337 -10.75 -44.52 3.37
C CYS A 337 -11.31 -43.14 2.99
N GLY A 338 -12.58 -42.86 3.31
CA GLY A 338 -13.18 -41.53 3.14
C GLY A 338 -12.38 -40.43 3.87
N ALA A 339 -11.97 -40.68 5.11
CA ALA A 339 -11.15 -39.72 5.87
C ALA A 339 -9.78 -39.46 5.21
N VAL A 340 -9.13 -40.48 4.65
CA VAL A 340 -7.88 -40.33 3.88
C VAL A 340 -8.11 -39.51 2.62
N GLU A 341 -9.22 -39.76 1.91
CA GLU A 341 -9.59 -39.04 0.70
C GLU A 341 -9.85 -37.55 0.99
N ASP A 342 -10.56 -37.24 2.08
CA ASP A 342 -10.84 -35.87 2.51
C ASP A 342 -9.55 -35.15 2.89
N ALA A 343 -8.70 -35.76 3.73
CA ALA A 343 -7.41 -35.18 4.10
C ALA A 343 -6.48 -34.97 2.89
N ALA A 344 -6.49 -35.89 1.91
CA ALA A 344 -5.77 -35.72 0.66
C ALA A 344 -6.30 -34.55 -0.17
N ASN A 345 -7.63 -34.37 -0.23
CA ASN A 345 -8.24 -33.25 -0.94
C ASN A 345 -7.83 -31.91 -0.31
N GLU A 346 -7.79 -31.82 1.02
CA GLU A 346 -7.32 -30.62 1.75
C GLU A 346 -5.88 -30.25 1.38
N VAL A 347 -4.98 -31.23 1.29
CA VAL A 347 -3.59 -30.99 0.84
C VAL A 347 -3.56 -30.53 -0.61
N LEU A 348 -4.30 -31.20 -1.51
CA LEU A 348 -4.30 -30.90 -2.95
C LEU A 348 -4.90 -29.53 -3.30
N GLN A 349 -5.83 -29.03 -2.49
CA GLN A 349 -6.42 -27.70 -2.64
C GLN A 349 -5.48 -26.58 -2.17
N HIS A 350 -4.46 -26.90 -1.37
CA HIS A 350 -3.51 -25.91 -0.87
C HIS A 350 -2.70 -25.27 -2.00
N GLY A 351 -2.55 -23.94 -1.99
CA GLY A 351 -1.93 -23.19 -3.09
C GLY A 351 -0.47 -23.53 -3.37
N MET A 352 0.24 -24.07 -2.37
CA MET A 352 1.63 -24.52 -2.51
C MET A 352 1.79 -25.98 -2.99
N ALA A 353 0.72 -26.78 -3.04
CA ALA A 353 0.81 -28.19 -3.44
C ALA A 353 1.35 -28.35 -4.88
N GLN A 354 0.89 -27.50 -5.81
CA GLN A 354 1.32 -27.50 -7.21
C GLN A 354 2.82 -27.22 -7.39
N GLN A 355 3.46 -26.58 -6.41
CA GLN A 355 4.89 -26.26 -6.45
C GLN A 355 5.76 -27.42 -5.94
N ARG A 356 5.13 -28.48 -5.41
CA ARG A 356 5.77 -29.68 -4.89
C ARG A 356 5.25 -30.91 -5.66
N PRO A 357 5.57 -31.03 -6.97
CA PRO A 357 4.97 -32.07 -7.82
C PRO A 357 5.29 -33.48 -7.35
N LEU A 358 6.50 -33.73 -6.83
CA LEU A 358 6.89 -35.03 -6.30
C LEU A 358 6.06 -35.41 -5.05
N ARG A 359 5.98 -34.53 -4.05
CA ARG A 359 5.17 -34.75 -2.84
C ARG A 359 3.70 -34.96 -3.20
N THR A 360 3.20 -34.19 -4.17
CA THR A 360 1.83 -34.33 -4.69
C THR A 360 1.60 -35.68 -5.36
N GLU A 361 2.54 -36.16 -6.18
CA GLU A 361 2.47 -37.49 -6.81
C GLU A 361 2.46 -38.59 -5.74
N GLN A 362 3.36 -38.51 -4.75
CA GLN A 362 3.43 -39.46 -3.64
C GLN A 362 2.11 -39.50 -2.85
N LEU A 363 1.55 -38.34 -2.47
CA LEU A 363 0.26 -38.26 -1.81
C LEU A 363 -0.87 -38.88 -2.63
N GLN A 364 -0.91 -38.63 -3.95
CA GLN A 364 -1.91 -39.23 -4.84
C GLN A 364 -1.75 -40.75 -4.94
N MET A 365 -0.52 -41.27 -4.93
CA MET A 365 -0.26 -42.70 -4.90
C MET A 365 -0.70 -43.33 -3.58
N ALA A 366 -0.37 -42.72 -2.44
CA ALA A 366 -0.81 -43.18 -1.12
C ALA A 366 -2.35 -43.19 -0.99
N ARG A 367 -3.01 -42.13 -1.45
CA ARG A 367 -4.48 -42.05 -1.55
C ARG A 367 -5.07 -43.19 -2.38
N ARG A 368 -4.47 -43.50 -3.54
CA ARG A 368 -4.92 -44.61 -4.40
C ARG A 368 -4.70 -45.98 -3.73
N LEU A 369 -3.59 -46.16 -3.02
CA LEU A 369 -3.32 -47.38 -2.26
C LEU A 369 -4.32 -47.56 -1.10
N ALA A 370 -4.68 -46.49 -0.40
CA ALA A 370 -5.71 -46.54 0.64
C ALA A 370 -7.05 -47.01 0.06
N ARG A 371 -7.45 -46.53 -1.12
CA ARG A 371 -8.63 -47.08 -1.82
C ARG A 371 -8.48 -48.55 -2.16
N TRP A 372 -7.31 -48.96 -2.65
CA TRP A 372 -7.03 -50.35 -3.01
C TRP A 372 -7.14 -51.31 -1.83
N LEU A 373 -6.75 -50.90 -0.61
CA LEU A 373 -6.83 -51.74 0.60
C LEU A 373 -8.25 -52.12 1.02
N VAL A 374 -9.27 -51.44 0.50
CA VAL A 374 -10.68 -51.76 0.74
C VAL A 374 -11.26 -52.63 -0.39
N VAL A 375 -10.54 -52.79 -1.50
CA VAL A 375 -10.96 -53.65 -2.62
C VAL A 375 -10.79 -55.11 -2.21
N ALA A 376 -11.88 -55.87 -2.26
CA ALA A 376 -11.84 -57.29 -1.97
C ALA A 376 -10.96 -58.02 -2.99
N SER A 377 -10.01 -58.80 -2.49
CA SER A 377 -9.25 -59.77 -3.29
C SER A 377 -10.09 -61.03 -3.50
N PRO A 378 -10.14 -61.59 -4.72
CA PRO A 378 -10.80 -62.87 -4.97
C PRO A 378 -9.90 -64.01 -4.46
N ASP A 379 -9.76 -64.16 -3.15
CA ASP A 379 -8.83 -65.12 -2.50
C ASP A 379 -9.12 -66.59 -2.85
N ASN A 380 -10.31 -66.90 -3.39
CA ASN A 380 -10.71 -68.23 -3.84
C ASN A 380 -11.16 -68.26 -5.31
N GLY A 381 -10.77 -67.25 -6.10
CA GLY A 381 -11.12 -67.17 -7.53
C GLY A 381 -10.37 -68.20 -8.38
N ASP A 382 -10.86 -68.47 -9.59
CA ASP A 382 -10.11 -69.29 -10.54
C ASP A 382 -8.86 -68.56 -11.08
N TYR A 383 -7.97 -69.27 -11.79
CA TYR A 383 -6.73 -68.67 -12.32
C TYR A 383 -7.00 -67.42 -13.19
N ARG A 384 -8.08 -67.44 -13.97
CA ARG A 384 -8.42 -66.33 -14.86
C ARG A 384 -8.89 -65.12 -14.06
N GLU A 385 -9.76 -65.33 -13.07
CA GLU A 385 -10.24 -64.29 -12.16
C GLU A 385 -9.09 -63.63 -11.39
N LEU A 386 -8.13 -64.42 -10.92
CA LEU A 386 -6.93 -63.90 -10.23
C LEU A 386 -6.04 -63.06 -11.17
N VAL A 387 -5.85 -63.50 -12.41
CA VAL A 387 -5.03 -62.75 -13.40
C VAL A 387 -5.73 -61.47 -13.85
N GLU A 388 -7.04 -61.52 -14.10
CA GLU A 388 -7.86 -60.35 -14.45
C GLU A 388 -7.83 -59.33 -13.29
N TRP A 389 -8.05 -59.77 -12.04
CA TRP A 389 -7.94 -58.90 -10.87
C TRP A 389 -6.55 -58.32 -10.69
N GLN A 390 -5.49 -59.12 -10.85
CA GLN A 390 -4.12 -58.61 -10.75
C GLN A 390 -3.83 -57.57 -11.84
N SER A 391 -4.32 -57.76 -13.06
CA SER A 391 -4.15 -56.80 -14.15
C SER A 391 -4.93 -55.50 -13.92
N GLU A 392 -6.15 -55.59 -13.39
CA GLU A 392 -7.05 -54.42 -13.22
C GLU A 392 -6.79 -53.65 -11.92
N GLN A 393 -6.53 -54.36 -10.83
CA GLN A 393 -6.45 -53.80 -9.47
C GLN A 393 -5.04 -53.89 -8.88
N GLY A 394 -4.31 -54.99 -9.12
CA GLY A 394 -3.03 -55.28 -8.46
C GLY A 394 -1.79 -54.63 -9.10
N ALA A 395 -1.73 -54.51 -10.43
CA ALA A 395 -0.55 -54.05 -11.18
C ALA A 395 -0.14 -52.61 -10.82
N PHE A 396 -1.11 -51.79 -10.41
CA PHE A 396 -0.87 -50.44 -9.93
C PHE A 396 -0.04 -50.41 -8.63
N VAL A 397 -0.17 -51.41 -7.76
CA VAL A 397 0.46 -51.44 -6.43
C VAL A 397 1.98 -51.40 -6.54
N ASP A 398 2.56 -52.15 -7.48
CA ASP A 398 4.01 -52.17 -7.69
C ASP A 398 4.53 -50.80 -8.16
N TRP A 399 3.79 -50.12 -9.04
CA TRP A 399 4.13 -48.76 -9.46
C TRP A 399 4.03 -47.76 -8.30
N ALA A 400 2.95 -47.83 -7.52
CA ALA A 400 2.75 -46.96 -6.37
C ALA A 400 3.84 -47.16 -5.30
N ARG A 401 4.21 -48.41 -5.01
CA ARG A 401 5.32 -48.73 -4.10
C ARG A 401 6.62 -48.11 -4.58
N PHE A 402 6.92 -48.20 -5.87
CA PHE A 402 8.12 -47.57 -6.43
C PHE A 402 8.11 -46.04 -6.31
N ARG A 403 6.94 -45.40 -6.48
CA ARG A 403 6.80 -43.93 -6.32
C ARG A 403 6.90 -43.46 -4.88
N LEU A 404 6.51 -44.29 -3.92
CA LEU A 404 6.62 -43.98 -2.49
C LEU A 404 8.00 -44.29 -1.90
N LEU A 405 8.89 -44.97 -2.64
CA LEU A 405 10.27 -45.17 -2.21
C LEU A 405 10.96 -43.83 -1.98
N GLY A 406 11.63 -43.72 -0.84
CA GLY A 406 12.32 -42.49 -0.41
C GLY A 406 11.55 -41.66 0.62
N GLY A 407 10.25 -41.92 0.80
CA GLY A 407 9.43 -41.25 1.81
C GLY A 407 9.23 -39.75 1.54
N ASP A 408 8.95 -39.01 2.61
CA ASP A 408 8.75 -37.57 2.65
C ASP A 408 9.66 -36.93 3.72
N ASP A 409 9.96 -35.64 3.59
CA ASP A 409 10.73 -34.90 4.59
C ASP A 409 10.04 -34.90 5.97
N LEU A 410 8.70 -35.01 6.00
CA LEU A 410 7.93 -35.26 7.22
C LEU A 410 8.08 -36.72 7.65
N LYS A 411 8.70 -36.93 8.82
CA LYS A 411 8.87 -38.26 9.40
C LYS A 411 7.54 -39.02 9.54
N VAL A 412 6.47 -38.35 9.96
CA VAL A 412 5.16 -38.99 10.15
C VAL A 412 4.61 -39.57 8.84
N LEU A 413 4.88 -38.93 7.70
CA LEU A 413 4.51 -39.45 6.38
C LEU A 413 5.44 -40.56 5.88
N THR A 414 6.71 -40.54 6.28
CA THR A 414 7.64 -41.64 5.97
C THR A 414 7.33 -42.89 6.79
N ASP A 415 6.86 -42.72 8.02
CA ASP A 415 6.48 -43.82 8.92
C ASP A 415 5.11 -44.43 8.57
N ALA A 416 4.20 -43.62 8.02
CA ALA A 416 2.86 -44.02 7.56
C ALA A 416 2.91 -44.72 6.20
#